data_AF-A0A956HXH8-F1
#
_entry.id   AF-A0A956HXH8-F1
#
_cell.length_a   1.000
_cell.length_b   1.000
_cell.length_c   1.000
_cell.angle_alpha   90.00
_cell.angle_beta   90.00
_cell.angle_gamma   90.00
#
_symmetry.space_group_name_H-M   'P 1'
#
loop_
_entity.id
_entity.type
_entity.pdbx_description
1 polymer ?
#
loop_
_entity_poly.entity_id
_entity_poly.type
_entity_poly.pdbx_seq_one_letter_code
_entity_poly.pdbx_strand_id
1 'polypeptide(L)'
;MLTRSHALAALLITAFTVATFTAAMGPSLARAQDATATAGDADTTSAVEPAAPAEPAGPATTEEAKLTNAQIGLNDEQTLHEEREGVEATRDSSDPYEDPNESYYFLGLSGGMIVLPAFLINLFFDESPSLVQPAVGAEFTYRNDGFSIVANVFYAGYRGSGGFRLPGEPDTDTEFIQSSLSGLMASVTFLWSTEFSKFVALEYGVGIGLGYLFGDIRRTEAYPGSNGGWKKCNGPGDPGVAVTGDGGYCGTTVASADSRGEQYDVVAKKWGDGGDVPFLWPWLALPQIGVRIKPVKQMQLRANLSIGLGFYLGASASYGF
;
A
#
# COMPACT_ATOMS: atom_id res chain seq x y z
N MET A 1 17.49 5.19 -36.22
CA MET A 1 16.03 5.04 -36.17
C MET A 1 15.71 3.80 -35.35
N LEU A 2 15.77 3.91 -34.02
CA LEU A 2 15.06 2.99 -33.14
C LEU A 2 13.58 3.35 -33.24
N THR A 3 12.75 2.38 -33.56
CA THR A 3 11.33 2.58 -33.87
C THR A 3 10.53 2.94 -32.61
N ARG A 4 9.58 3.86 -32.78
CA ARG A 4 8.69 4.48 -31.78
C ARG A 4 7.97 3.50 -30.82
N SER A 5 7.93 2.19 -31.11
CA SER A 5 7.37 1.14 -30.23
C SER A 5 8.22 0.82 -28.99
N HIS A 6 9.51 1.11 -28.97
CA HIS A 6 10.35 0.68 -27.84
C HIS A 6 10.15 1.50 -26.56
N ALA A 7 9.62 2.73 -26.63
CA ALA A 7 9.46 3.57 -25.45
C ALA A 7 8.32 3.12 -24.51
N LEU A 8 7.18 2.70 -25.08
CA LEU A 8 6.04 2.21 -24.29
C LEU A 8 6.31 0.83 -23.68
N ALA A 9 7.05 -0.03 -24.39
CA ALA A 9 7.54 -1.31 -23.87
C ALA A 9 8.69 -1.13 -22.85
N ALA A 10 9.58 -0.14 -23.05
CA ALA A 10 10.64 0.17 -22.10
C ALA A 10 10.11 0.68 -20.76
N LEU A 11 9.01 1.45 -20.74
CA LEU A 11 8.35 1.84 -19.48
C LEU A 11 7.94 0.61 -18.64
N LEU A 12 7.41 -0.42 -19.30
CA LEU A 12 6.94 -1.66 -18.67
C LEU A 12 8.08 -2.60 -18.24
N ILE A 13 9.19 -2.61 -18.98
CA ILE A 13 10.36 -3.46 -18.67
C ILE A 13 11.28 -2.80 -17.63
N THR A 14 11.42 -1.47 -17.63
CA THR A 14 12.31 -0.77 -16.68
C THR A 14 11.73 -0.80 -15.26
N ALA A 15 10.40 -0.75 -15.11
CA ALA A 15 9.72 -0.98 -13.83
C ALA A 15 9.97 -2.39 -13.26
N PHE A 16 10.28 -3.38 -14.11
CA PHE A 16 10.58 -4.76 -13.71
C PHE A 16 12.00 -4.93 -13.14
N THR A 17 12.93 -4.02 -13.46
CA THR A 17 14.36 -4.21 -13.13
C THR A 17 14.75 -3.53 -11.80
N VAL A 18 13.98 -2.56 -11.31
CA VAL A 18 14.27 -1.84 -10.05
C VAL A 18 13.83 -2.63 -8.79
N ALA A 19 13.14 -3.77 -8.95
CA ALA A 19 12.70 -4.62 -7.84
C ALA A 19 13.75 -5.66 -7.37
N THR A 20 15.05 -5.33 -7.46
CA THR A 20 16.12 -6.08 -6.76
C THR A 20 16.65 -5.27 -5.58
N PHE A 21 15.76 -4.86 -4.68
CA PHE A 21 16.17 -4.47 -3.34
C PHE A 21 16.16 -5.72 -2.46
N THR A 22 17.36 -6.16 -2.10
CA THR A 22 17.62 -7.26 -1.18
C THR A 22 17.05 -6.87 0.20
N ALA A 23 15.83 -7.28 0.50
CA ALA A 23 15.25 -7.13 1.84
C ALA A 23 15.84 -8.20 2.77
N ALA A 24 17.06 -7.96 3.26
CA ALA A 24 17.57 -8.61 4.46
C ALA A 24 17.18 -7.75 5.68
N MET A 25 15.91 -7.81 6.07
CA MET A 25 15.46 -7.34 7.38
C MET A 25 14.84 -8.52 8.11
N GLY A 26 15.69 -9.28 8.80
CA GLY A 26 15.24 -10.21 9.83
C GLY A 26 14.84 -9.42 11.08
N PRO A 27 13.74 -9.76 11.76
CA PRO A 27 13.44 -9.18 13.06
C PRO A 27 14.44 -9.69 14.09
N SER A 28 15.29 -8.79 14.58
CA SER A 28 16.06 -9.03 15.80
C SER A 28 15.09 -8.99 16.98
N LEU A 29 14.75 -10.16 17.51
CA LEU A 29 14.09 -10.32 18.79
C LEU A 29 15.09 -9.92 19.89
N ALA A 30 14.95 -8.72 20.44
CA ALA A 30 15.68 -8.32 21.63
C ALA A 30 15.02 -8.96 22.87
N ARG A 31 15.56 -10.13 23.27
CA ARG A 31 15.34 -10.76 24.57
C ARG A 31 16.40 -10.21 25.53
N ALA A 32 16.02 -9.34 26.45
CA ALA A 32 16.88 -8.96 27.58
C ALA A 32 16.74 -10.04 28.66
N GLN A 33 17.82 -10.80 28.89
CA GLN A 33 18.01 -11.62 30.08
C GLN A 33 19.03 -10.93 30.98
N ASP A 34 18.72 -10.90 32.27
CA ASP A 34 19.59 -10.46 33.35
C ASP A 34 20.85 -11.31 33.53
N ALA A 35 21.91 -10.60 33.93
CA ALA A 35 23.02 -10.95 34.82
C ALA A 35 23.86 -12.22 34.58
N THR A 36 25.17 -12.04 34.34
CA THR A 36 26.24 -12.55 35.23
C THR A 36 27.54 -11.74 35.00
N ALA A 37 28.24 -11.43 36.10
CA ALA A 37 29.41 -10.56 36.21
C ALA A 37 30.76 -11.22 35.83
N THR A 38 31.77 -10.41 35.47
CA THR A 38 33.15 -10.53 36.04
C THR A 38 34.05 -9.29 35.78
N ALA A 39 34.51 -8.72 36.91
CA ALA A 39 35.82 -8.14 37.27
C ALA A 39 36.59 -7.14 36.38
N GLY A 40 37.01 -6.02 37.01
CA GLY A 40 38.12 -5.15 36.58
C GLY A 40 38.30 -3.91 37.48
N ASP A 41 39.36 -3.91 38.29
CA ASP A 41 39.80 -3.00 39.37
C ASP A 41 39.86 -1.48 39.14
N ALA A 42 39.83 -0.75 40.28
CA ALA A 42 40.71 0.35 40.74
C ALA A 42 39.90 1.55 41.30
N ASP A 43 39.79 1.70 42.62
CA ASP A 43 40.72 2.38 43.55
C ASP A 43 40.32 3.85 43.79
N THR A 44 39.88 4.20 45.02
CA THR A 44 40.52 5.20 45.91
C THR A 44 39.67 5.64 47.14
N THR A 45 40.31 5.57 48.31
CA THR A 45 40.27 6.47 49.51
C THR A 45 38.98 6.59 50.36
N SER A 46 38.96 6.07 51.61
CA SER A 46 39.34 6.69 52.93
C SER A 46 38.27 7.66 53.50
N ALA A 47 37.83 7.68 54.77
CA ALA A 47 38.19 6.97 56.02
C ALA A 47 37.16 7.29 57.16
N VAL A 48 37.26 6.55 58.31
CA VAL A 48 36.95 6.94 59.74
C VAL A 48 35.45 6.92 60.17
N GLU A 49 34.94 6.40 61.30
CA GLU A 49 35.37 5.67 62.54
C GLU A 49 34.10 5.10 63.27
N PRO A 50 34.12 4.47 64.47
CA PRO A 50 33.18 3.42 64.87
C PRO A 50 32.22 3.81 66.01
N ALA A 51 31.20 2.97 66.27
CA ALA A 51 30.77 2.52 67.61
C ALA A 51 29.45 1.72 67.53
N ALA A 52 29.49 0.48 68.04
CA ALA A 52 28.34 -0.29 68.55
C ALA A 52 27.92 0.31 69.93
N PRO A 53 26.81 -0.09 70.62
CA PRO A 53 26.11 -1.37 70.52
C PRO A 53 24.57 -1.37 70.81
N ALA A 54 24.02 -2.59 70.78
CA ALA A 54 22.94 -3.14 71.63
C ALA A 54 21.49 -3.19 71.08
N GLU A 55 21.05 -4.45 70.98
CA GLU A 55 19.70 -5.00 71.01
C GLU A 55 18.86 -4.48 72.19
N PRO A 56 17.51 -4.45 72.09
CA PRO A 56 16.77 -5.56 72.70
C PRO A 56 15.51 -6.00 71.94
N ALA A 57 15.02 -7.18 72.36
CA ALA A 57 13.92 -7.95 71.81
C ALA A 57 12.48 -7.48 72.20
N GLY A 58 11.56 -7.69 71.25
CA GLY A 58 10.13 -8.08 71.44
C GLY A 58 9.11 -6.97 71.77
N PRO A 59 7.77 -7.24 71.70
CA PRO A 59 7.06 -8.42 71.21
C PRO A 59 6.01 -8.14 70.10
N ALA A 60 5.43 -9.22 69.60
CA ALA A 60 4.34 -9.30 68.62
C ALA A 60 3.08 -8.52 69.01
N THR A 61 2.38 -7.96 68.01
CA THR A 61 0.91 -7.83 68.03
C THR A 61 0.33 -8.06 66.63
N THR A 62 -0.69 -8.90 66.66
CA THR A 62 -1.54 -9.41 65.59
C THR A 62 -2.52 -8.34 65.12
N GLU A 63 -2.59 -8.07 63.82
CA GLU A 63 -3.83 -7.57 63.20
C GLU A 63 -4.11 -8.35 61.92
N GLU A 64 -4.93 -9.39 62.08
CA GLU A 64 -5.68 -10.02 61.00
C GLU A 64 -6.68 -9.00 60.44
N ALA A 65 -6.32 -8.37 59.32
CA ALA A 65 -7.29 -7.70 58.47
C ALA A 65 -8.08 -8.77 57.69
N LYS A 66 -9.35 -8.91 58.08
CA LYS A 66 -10.41 -9.69 57.43
C LYS A 66 -10.39 -9.54 55.90
N LEU A 67 -9.88 -10.56 55.21
CA LEU A 67 -10.24 -10.86 53.83
C LEU A 67 -11.61 -11.56 53.85
N THR A 68 -12.60 -10.85 53.31
CA THR A 68 -13.96 -11.34 53.13
C THR A 68 -13.97 -12.56 52.20
N ASN A 69 -14.45 -13.67 52.75
CA ASN A 69 -14.79 -14.91 52.06
C ASN A 69 -15.64 -14.66 50.80
N ALA A 70 -15.00 -14.77 49.65
CA ALA A 70 -15.58 -15.28 48.41
C ALA A 70 -14.50 -15.99 47.56
N GLN A 71 -13.59 -16.72 48.20
CA GLN A 71 -12.75 -17.71 47.55
C GLN A 71 -13.44 -19.07 47.68
N ILE A 72 -14.35 -19.32 46.74
CA ILE A 72 -14.73 -20.68 46.39
C ILE A 72 -13.44 -21.34 45.90
N GLY A 73 -13.02 -22.42 46.56
CA GLY A 73 -11.74 -23.08 46.31
C GLY A 73 -11.59 -23.47 44.84
N LEU A 74 -10.82 -22.67 44.11
CA LEU A 74 -10.23 -23.08 42.85
C LEU A 74 -9.26 -24.21 43.18
N ASN A 75 -9.32 -25.29 42.41
CA ASN A 75 -8.36 -26.38 42.60
C ASN A 75 -6.94 -25.86 42.27
N ASP A 76 -5.90 -26.49 42.83
CA ASP A 76 -4.52 -26.07 42.62
C ASP A 76 -4.13 -26.08 41.12
N GLU A 77 -4.78 -26.88 40.29
CA GLU A 77 -4.59 -26.87 38.83
C GLU A 77 -5.24 -25.66 38.15
N GLN A 78 -6.41 -25.18 38.58
CA GLN A 78 -7.05 -23.97 38.09
C GLN A 78 -6.23 -22.75 38.48
N THR A 79 -5.67 -22.72 39.69
CA THR A 79 -4.79 -21.64 40.12
C THR A 79 -3.51 -21.62 39.28
N LEU A 80 -2.93 -22.79 38.98
CA LEU A 80 -1.78 -22.90 38.08
C LEU A 80 -2.12 -22.59 36.61
N HIS A 81 -3.35 -22.85 36.17
CA HIS A 81 -3.82 -22.50 34.83
C HIS A 81 -4.08 -20.99 34.72
N GLU A 82 -4.67 -20.38 35.74
CA GLU A 82 -4.89 -18.93 35.85
C GLU A 82 -3.57 -18.17 36.08
N GLU A 83 -2.58 -18.74 36.77
CA GLU A 83 -1.22 -18.17 36.85
C GLU A 83 -0.45 -18.29 35.53
N ARG A 84 -0.67 -19.38 34.77
CA ARG A 84 0.02 -19.62 33.50
C ARG A 84 -0.59 -18.85 32.34
N GLU A 85 -1.92 -18.70 32.32
CA GLU A 85 -2.67 -18.09 31.22
C GLU A 85 -3.26 -16.71 31.58
N GLY A 86 -3.11 -16.29 32.84
CA GLY A 86 -3.74 -15.09 33.38
C GLY A 86 -5.20 -15.34 33.77
N VAL A 87 -5.72 -14.57 34.73
CA VAL A 87 -7.15 -14.52 35.00
C VAL A 87 -7.86 -14.15 33.70
N GLU A 88 -8.69 -15.04 33.19
CA GLU A 88 -9.52 -14.81 32.01
C GLU A 88 -10.50 -13.67 32.36
N ALA A 89 -10.06 -12.43 32.12
CA ALA A 89 -10.89 -11.27 32.36
C ALA A 89 -12.12 -11.45 31.46
N THR A 90 -13.30 -11.54 32.06
CA THR A 90 -14.56 -11.61 31.32
C THR A 90 -14.73 -10.29 30.57
N ARG A 91 -14.18 -10.21 29.36
CA ARG A 91 -14.24 -9.04 28.49
C ARG A 91 -15.62 -8.96 27.85
N ASP A 92 -16.08 -7.74 27.61
CA ASP A 92 -17.31 -7.56 26.85
C ASP A 92 -17.11 -8.09 25.42
N SER A 93 -18.17 -8.70 24.88
CA SER A 93 -18.26 -9.13 23.48
C SER A 93 -17.95 -8.03 22.45
N SER A 94 -18.06 -6.76 22.85
CA SER A 94 -17.77 -5.59 22.03
C SER A 94 -16.32 -5.09 22.15
N ASP A 95 -15.53 -5.60 23.10
CA ASP A 95 -14.17 -5.12 23.36
C ASP A 95 -13.27 -5.34 22.13
N PRO A 96 -12.70 -4.26 21.54
CA PRO A 96 -11.87 -4.38 20.35
C PRO A 96 -10.51 -5.04 20.61
N TYR A 97 -10.13 -5.27 21.86
CA TYR A 97 -8.89 -5.94 22.24
C TYR A 97 -8.70 -7.29 21.50
N GLU A 98 -7.47 -7.56 21.11
CA GLU A 98 -7.08 -8.79 20.41
C GLU A 98 -6.29 -9.66 21.37
N ASP A 99 -6.78 -10.88 21.55
CA ASP A 99 -6.20 -11.88 22.42
C ASP A 99 -4.89 -12.39 21.78
N PRO A 100 -3.80 -12.51 22.55
CA PRO A 100 -2.54 -13.02 22.03
C PRO A 100 -2.70 -14.45 21.47
N ASN A 101 -2.04 -14.73 20.34
CA ASN A 101 -2.09 -15.98 19.57
C ASN A 101 -3.48 -16.34 18.99
N GLU A 102 -4.48 -15.46 19.11
CA GLU A 102 -5.80 -15.68 18.54
C GLU A 102 -5.86 -15.16 17.09
N SER A 103 -6.48 -15.95 16.22
CA SER A 103 -6.65 -15.58 14.81
C SER A 103 -8.01 -14.93 14.58
N TYR A 104 -8.01 -13.77 13.94
CA TYR A 104 -9.20 -13.02 13.57
C TYR A 104 -9.38 -12.99 12.05
N TYR A 105 -10.63 -13.12 11.61
CA TYR A 105 -11.01 -13.09 10.21
C TYR A 105 -11.95 -11.93 9.95
N PHE A 106 -11.72 -11.19 8.86
CA PHE A 106 -12.57 -10.10 8.45
C PHE A 106 -12.92 -10.21 6.97
N LEU A 107 -14.16 -9.85 6.61
CA LEU A 107 -14.62 -9.71 5.24
C LEU A 107 -15.22 -8.32 5.05
N GLY A 108 -14.87 -7.65 3.96
CA GLY A 108 -15.30 -6.28 3.75
C GLY A 108 -15.19 -5.77 2.34
N LEU A 109 -15.42 -4.46 2.24
CA LEU A 109 -15.31 -3.70 1.01
C LEU A 109 -14.17 -2.70 1.13
N SER A 110 -13.53 -2.45 -0.01
CA SER A 110 -12.44 -1.49 -0.15
C SER A 110 -12.72 -0.56 -1.33
N GLY A 111 -12.24 0.67 -1.24
CA GLY A 111 -12.31 1.63 -2.32
C GLY A 111 -11.13 2.57 -2.24
N GLY A 112 -10.76 3.17 -3.36
CA GLY A 112 -9.62 4.07 -3.40
C GLY A 112 -9.41 4.75 -4.73
N MET A 113 -8.32 5.50 -4.80
CA MET A 113 -7.89 6.24 -5.97
C MET A 113 -6.43 5.93 -6.25
N ILE A 114 -6.12 5.56 -7.48
CA ILE A 114 -4.76 5.49 -8.02
C ILE A 114 -4.47 6.83 -8.67
N VAL A 115 -3.50 7.55 -8.14
CA VAL A 115 -3.06 8.87 -8.61
C VAL A 115 -1.70 8.69 -9.26
N LEU A 116 -1.62 9.06 -10.54
CA LEU A 116 -0.39 9.06 -11.31
C LEU A 116 -0.09 10.51 -11.73
N PRO A 117 0.66 11.26 -10.91
CA PRO A 117 0.97 12.65 -11.22
C PRO A 117 1.82 12.78 -12.48
N ALA A 118 1.62 13.85 -13.23
CA ALA A 118 2.38 14.15 -14.44
C ALA A 118 3.90 14.11 -14.21
N PHE A 119 4.40 14.54 -13.04
CA PHE A 119 5.85 14.50 -12.78
C PHE A 119 6.45 13.09 -12.76
N LEU A 120 5.67 12.05 -12.39
CA LEU A 120 6.13 10.65 -12.45
C LEU A 120 6.07 10.11 -13.88
N ILE A 121 5.02 10.46 -14.62
CA ILE A 121 4.86 10.04 -16.01
C ILE A 121 5.91 10.72 -16.89
N ASN A 122 6.20 11.99 -16.62
CA ASN A 122 7.16 12.81 -17.34
C ASN A 122 8.63 12.37 -17.14
N LEU A 123 8.88 11.34 -16.31
CA LEU A 123 10.16 10.64 -16.34
C LEU A 123 10.38 9.88 -17.65
N PHE A 124 9.31 9.65 -18.43
CA PHE A 124 9.31 8.85 -19.65
C PHE A 124 8.62 9.54 -20.83
N PHE A 125 8.01 10.70 -20.60
CA PHE A 125 7.30 11.50 -21.59
C PHE A 125 7.71 12.96 -21.40
N ASP A 126 7.78 13.74 -22.48
CA ASP A 126 8.00 15.18 -22.37
C ASP A 126 6.70 15.91 -21.99
N GLU A 127 5.56 15.31 -22.31
CA GLU A 127 4.22 15.85 -22.04
C GLU A 127 3.31 14.70 -21.60
N SER A 128 2.58 14.89 -20.49
CA SER A 128 1.51 13.99 -20.08
C SER A 128 0.56 14.65 -19.06
N PRO A 129 -0.72 14.25 -19.03
CA PRO A 129 -1.64 14.66 -17.98
C PRO A 129 -1.42 13.84 -16.69
N SER A 130 -1.71 14.44 -15.55
CA SER A 130 -1.93 13.65 -14.32
C SER A 130 -3.18 12.78 -14.48
N LEU A 131 -3.08 11.52 -14.05
CA LEU A 131 -4.20 10.57 -14.09
C LEU A 131 -4.70 10.26 -12.69
N VAL A 132 -6.02 10.18 -12.53
CA VAL A 132 -6.67 9.83 -11.27
C VAL A 132 -7.73 8.78 -11.56
N GLN A 133 -7.60 7.63 -10.93
CA GLN A 133 -8.27 6.40 -11.33
C GLN A 133 -8.98 5.75 -10.15
N PRO A 134 -10.31 5.62 -10.16
CA PRO A 134 -11.04 5.01 -9.06
C PRO A 134 -10.84 3.49 -9.03
N ALA A 135 -10.81 2.94 -7.83
CA ALA A 135 -10.78 1.52 -7.55
C ALA A 135 -11.84 1.15 -6.50
N VAL A 136 -12.45 -0.02 -6.64
CA VAL A 136 -13.41 -0.58 -5.68
C VAL A 136 -13.30 -2.10 -5.68
N GLY A 137 -13.39 -2.72 -4.51
CA GLY A 137 -13.20 -4.15 -4.38
C GLY A 137 -13.71 -4.73 -3.07
N ALA A 138 -13.49 -6.02 -2.91
CA ALA A 138 -13.74 -6.77 -1.69
C ALA A 138 -12.42 -7.24 -1.10
N GLU A 139 -12.35 -7.27 0.23
CA GLU A 139 -11.19 -7.74 0.97
C GLU A 139 -11.53 -8.82 1.99
N PHE A 140 -10.63 -9.78 2.12
CA PHE A 140 -10.58 -10.74 3.20
C PHE A 140 -9.28 -10.54 3.98
N THR A 141 -9.38 -10.41 5.29
CA THR A 141 -8.22 -10.25 6.17
C THR A 141 -8.11 -11.43 7.11
N TYR A 142 -6.97 -12.10 7.08
CA TYR A 142 -6.50 -12.95 8.18
C TYR A 142 -5.59 -12.10 9.07
N ARG A 143 -5.77 -12.16 10.38
CA ARG A 143 -4.99 -11.39 11.34
C ARG A 143 -4.60 -12.25 12.54
N ASN A 144 -3.34 -12.15 12.96
CA ASN A 144 -2.80 -12.82 14.13
C ASN A 144 -1.60 -12.01 14.67
N ASP A 145 -1.54 -11.76 15.97
CA ASP A 145 -0.40 -11.14 16.67
C ASP A 145 0.17 -9.89 16.00
N GLY A 146 -0.70 -8.95 15.63
CA GLY A 146 -0.29 -7.69 14.99
C GLY A 146 0.13 -7.83 13.52
N PHE A 147 0.11 -9.04 12.95
CA PHE A 147 0.33 -9.29 11.54
C PHE A 147 -1.00 -9.52 10.82
N SER A 148 -1.12 -9.05 9.58
CA SER A 148 -2.33 -9.20 8.77
C SER A 148 -1.97 -9.57 7.34
N ILE A 149 -2.69 -10.56 6.82
CA ILE A 149 -2.68 -10.96 5.41
C ILE A 149 -4.02 -10.54 4.82
N VAL A 150 -4.01 -9.59 3.88
CA VAL A 150 -5.19 -9.02 3.25
C VAL A 150 -5.23 -9.50 1.81
N ALA A 151 -6.11 -10.46 1.51
CA ALA A 151 -6.45 -10.85 0.15
C ALA A 151 -7.52 -9.90 -0.38
N ASN A 152 -7.33 -9.34 -1.57
CA ASN A 152 -8.25 -8.36 -2.15
C ASN A 152 -8.48 -8.65 -3.63
N VAL A 153 -9.74 -8.51 -4.06
CA VAL A 153 -10.11 -8.50 -5.48
C VAL A 153 -10.82 -7.18 -5.77
N PHE A 154 -10.31 -6.42 -6.73
CA PHE A 154 -10.81 -5.08 -7.01
C PHE A 154 -10.87 -4.77 -8.50
N TYR A 155 -11.83 -3.93 -8.86
CA TYR A 155 -11.91 -3.27 -10.14
C TYR A 155 -11.22 -1.91 -10.06
N ALA A 156 -10.39 -1.58 -11.05
CA ALA A 156 -9.79 -0.27 -11.22
C ALA A 156 -10.08 0.28 -12.62
N GLY A 157 -10.63 1.49 -12.70
CA GLY A 157 -10.78 2.17 -13.98
C GLY A 157 -9.46 2.83 -14.37
N TYR A 158 -8.96 2.61 -15.59
CA TYR A 158 -7.80 3.31 -16.15
C TYR A 158 -8.25 4.24 -17.28
N ARG A 159 -9.27 5.05 -16.99
CA ARG A 159 -9.96 5.88 -17.98
C ARG A 159 -9.37 7.28 -17.97
N GLY A 160 -9.27 7.89 -19.15
CA GLY A 160 -8.76 9.24 -19.23
C GLY A 160 -8.45 9.64 -20.64
N SER A 161 -8.16 10.92 -20.81
CA SER A 161 -7.73 11.45 -22.08
C SER A 161 -6.76 12.61 -21.91
N GLY A 162 -5.81 12.74 -22.82
CA GLY A 162 -4.90 13.88 -22.85
C GLY A 162 -3.80 13.71 -23.90
N GLY A 163 -3.00 14.75 -24.05
CA GLY A 163 -1.83 14.74 -24.92
C GLY A 163 -0.66 14.02 -24.26
N PHE A 164 0.03 13.18 -25.03
CA PHE A 164 1.26 12.51 -24.65
C PHE A 164 2.31 12.76 -25.73
N ARG A 165 3.52 13.09 -25.30
CA ARG A 165 4.66 13.27 -26.20
C ARG A 165 5.86 12.49 -25.72
N LEU A 166 6.49 11.77 -26.64
CA LEU A 166 7.70 11.03 -26.34
C LEU A 166 8.90 11.96 -26.14
N PRO A 167 9.91 11.56 -25.36
CA PRO A 167 11.08 12.38 -25.11
C PRO A 167 11.85 12.73 -26.39
N GLY A 168 12.12 14.02 -26.59
CA GLY A 168 12.93 14.53 -27.70
C GLY A 168 12.21 14.65 -29.04
N GLU A 169 10.90 14.36 -29.10
CA GLU A 169 10.08 14.59 -30.30
C GLU A 169 9.53 16.03 -30.31
N PRO A 170 9.33 16.64 -31.50
CA PRO A 170 8.76 17.98 -31.60
C PRO A 170 7.30 18.02 -31.12
N ASP A 171 6.83 19.20 -30.73
CA ASP A 171 5.45 19.42 -30.29
C ASP A 171 4.39 18.89 -31.27
N THR A 172 4.69 18.89 -32.57
CA THR A 172 3.84 18.41 -33.65
C THR A 172 3.52 16.92 -33.58
N ASP A 173 4.36 16.16 -32.89
CA ASP A 173 4.27 14.70 -32.79
C ASP A 173 3.58 14.29 -31.49
N THR A 174 2.85 15.21 -30.87
CA THR A 174 2.02 14.93 -29.70
C THR A 174 0.79 14.13 -30.11
N GLU A 175 0.50 13.07 -29.36
CA GLU A 175 -0.67 12.23 -29.59
C GLU A 175 -1.68 12.42 -28.47
N PHE A 176 -2.94 12.57 -28.84
CA PHE A 176 -4.07 12.53 -27.95
C PHE A 176 -4.47 11.08 -27.70
N ILE A 177 -4.29 10.63 -26.46
CA ILE A 177 -4.66 9.30 -26.02
C ILE A 177 -6.05 9.36 -25.38
N GLN A 178 -6.92 8.42 -25.73
CA GLN A 178 -8.21 8.19 -25.09
C GLN A 178 -8.26 6.76 -24.58
N SER A 179 -8.39 6.57 -23.28
CA SER A 179 -8.42 5.26 -22.65
C SER A 179 -9.81 4.93 -22.10
N SER A 180 -10.33 3.77 -22.51
CA SER A 180 -11.46 3.09 -21.86
C SER A 180 -11.00 1.91 -21.00
N LEU A 181 -9.68 1.78 -20.83
CA LEU A 181 -9.04 0.65 -20.15
C LEU A 181 -9.55 0.53 -18.70
N SER A 182 -9.67 -0.71 -18.26
CA SER A 182 -10.09 -1.10 -16.91
C SER A 182 -9.34 -2.36 -16.52
N GLY A 183 -9.17 -2.58 -15.22
CA GLY A 183 -8.51 -3.76 -14.69
C GLY A 183 -9.39 -4.47 -13.66
N LEU A 184 -9.40 -5.81 -13.72
CA LEU A 184 -9.80 -6.65 -12.60
C LEU A 184 -8.54 -7.22 -11.97
N MET A 185 -8.31 -6.88 -10.71
CA MET A 185 -7.07 -7.14 -9.99
C MET A 185 -7.31 -8.09 -8.83
N ALA A 186 -6.35 -8.95 -8.56
CA ALA A 186 -6.25 -9.72 -7.33
C ALA A 186 -4.90 -9.42 -6.67
N SER A 187 -4.90 -9.22 -5.36
CA SER A 187 -3.69 -8.89 -4.61
C SER A 187 -3.70 -9.52 -3.22
N VAL A 188 -2.50 -9.70 -2.67
CA VAL A 188 -2.26 -10.08 -1.28
C VAL A 188 -1.34 -9.04 -0.66
N THR A 189 -1.74 -8.51 0.49
CA THR A 189 -0.95 -7.52 1.25
C THR A 189 -0.59 -8.09 2.61
N PHE A 190 0.67 -7.97 2.97
CA PHE A 190 1.21 -8.33 4.27
C PHE A 190 1.44 -7.05 5.06
N LEU A 191 0.80 -6.92 6.22
CA LEU A 191 0.84 -5.74 7.06
C LEU A 191 1.28 -6.13 8.47
N TRP A 192 2.23 -5.38 9.02
CA TRP A 192 2.58 -5.38 10.43
C TRP A 192 1.91 -4.19 11.10
N SER A 193 1.54 -4.35 12.36
CA SER A 193 0.81 -3.35 13.13
C SER A 193 1.58 -2.92 14.37
N THR A 194 1.60 -1.63 14.63
CA THR A 194 1.97 -1.05 15.92
C THR A 194 0.73 -0.43 16.53
N GLU A 195 0.23 -1.04 17.60
CA GLU A 195 -0.95 -0.57 18.32
C GLU A 195 -0.58 0.64 19.19
N PHE A 196 -1.29 1.76 19.01
CA PHE A 196 -1.17 2.92 19.90
C PHE A 196 -2.22 2.91 21.01
N SER A 197 -3.37 2.32 20.71
CA SER A 197 -4.48 2.13 21.63
C SER A 197 -5.24 0.86 21.26
N LYS A 198 -6.20 0.44 22.09
CA LYS A 198 -7.08 -0.71 21.78
C LYS A 198 -7.94 -0.53 20.52
N PHE A 199 -8.04 0.68 19.99
CA PHE A 199 -8.90 1.01 18.85
C PHE A 199 -8.15 1.64 17.67
N VAL A 200 -6.86 1.97 17.80
CA VAL A 200 -6.04 2.54 16.70
C VAL A 200 -4.69 1.84 16.60
N ALA A 201 -4.38 1.40 15.38
CA ALA A 201 -3.07 0.87 15.00
C ALA A 201 -2.50 1.63 13.80
N LEU A 202 -1.17 1.81 13.79
CA LEU A 202 -0.44 2.06 12.54
C LEU A 202 -0.13 0.72 11.89
N GLU A 203 -0.43 0.60 10.61
CA GLU A 203 -0.06 -0.55 9.80
C GLU A 203 0.99 -0.15 8.77
N TYR A 204 1.94 -1.04 8.51
CA TYR A 204 2.93 -0.87 7.46
C TYR A 204 3.28 -2.22 6.84
N GLY A 205 3.62 -2.24 5.56
CA GLY A 205 4.00 -3.47 4.91
C GLY A 205 4.03 -3.38 3.39
N VAL A 206 3.69 -4.50 2.76
CA VAL A 206 3.95 -4.74 1.34
C VAL A 206 2.77 -5.47 0.68
N GLY A 207 2.38 -5.01 -0.50
CA GLY A 207 1.35 -5.66 -1.30
C GLY A 207 1.87 -6.06 -2.67
N ILE A 208 1.47 -7.25 -3.10
CA ILE A 208 1.74 -7.77 -4.44
C ILE A 208 0.45 -8.29 -5.06
N GLY A 209 0.32 -8.17 -6.37
CA GLY A 209 -0.86 -8.63 -7.07
C GLY A 209 -0.67 -8.68 -8.57
N LEU A 210 -1.70 -9.17 -9.23
CA LEU A 210 -1.80 -9.25 -10.67
C LEU A 210 -3.23 -8.95 -11.06
N GLY A 211 -3.42 -8.28 -12.19
CA GLY A 211 -4.73 -8.15 -12.77
C GLY A 211 -4.75 -8.29 -14.26
N TYR A 212 -5.97 -8.41 -14.73
CA TYR A 212 -6.32 -8.53 -16.13
C TYR A 212 -6.88 -7.20 -16.63
N LEU A 213 -6.24 -6.65 -17.67
CA LEU A 213 -6.64 -5.39 -18.30
C LEU A 213 -7.53 -5.64 -19.51
N PHE A 214 -8.63 -4.91 -19.59
CA PHE A 214 -9.61 -4.97 -20.66
C PHE A 214 -10.12 -3.56 -21.01
N GLY A 215 -10.84 -3.46 -22.12
CA GLY A 215 -11.08 -2.17 -22.79
C GLY A 215 -9.96 -1.82 -23.77
N ASP A 216 -9.98 -0.58 -24.26
CA ASP A 216 -9.18 -0.13 -25.39
C ASP A 216 -8.44 1.17 -25.08
N ILE A 217 -7.34 1.39 -25.79
CA ILE A 217 -6.63 2.67 -25.85
C ILE A 217 -6.68 3.13 -27.30
N ARG A 218 -7.20 4.34 -27.52
CA ARG A 218 -7.24 4.98 -28.84
C ARG A 218 -6.23 6.11 -28.89
N ARG A 219 -5.46 6.15 -29.97
CA ARG A 219 -4.45 7.18 -30.23
C ARG A 219 -4.87 7.99 -31.44
N THR A 220 -4.67 9.30 -31.39
CA THR A 220 -4.87 10.19 -32.54
C THR A 220 -3.89 11.34 -32.40
N GLU A 221 -3.39 11.89 -33.50
CA GLU A 221 -2.60 13.12 -33.42
C GLU A 221 -3.32 14.25 -32.68
N ALA A 222 -2.53 15.12 -32.06
CA ALA A 222 -3.03 16.24 -31.27
C ALA A 222 -2.49 17.58 -31.79
N TYR A 223 -3.22 18.64 -31.47
CA TYR A 223 -2.78 20.01 -31.66
C TYR A 223 -3.00 20.82 -30.37
N PRO A 224 -2.26 21.92 -30.17
CA PRO A 224 -2.42 22.77 -28.99
C PRO A 224 -3.77 23.49 -29.03
N GLY A 225 -4.55 23.34 -27.96
CA GLY A 225 -5.79 24.07 -27.75
C GLY A 225 -5.55 25.47 -27.19
N SER A 226 -6.57 26.33 -27.33
CA SER A 226 -6.54 27.74 -26.89
C SER A 226 -6.20 27.98 -25.41
N ASN A 227 -6.36 26.96 -24.56
CA ASN A 227 -6.17 27.05 -23.11
C ASN A 227 -4.86 26.40 -22.64
N GLY A 228 -3.92 26.11 -23.55
CA GLY A 228 -2.65 25.47 -23.23
C GLY A 228 -2.72 23.95 -23.00
N GLY A 229 -3.85 23.31 -23.30
CA GLY A 229 -4.00 21.85 -23.28
C GLY A 229 -4.19 21.28 -24.68
N TRP A 230 -3.95 19.98 -24.85
CA TRP A 230 -4.02 19.30 -26.14
C TRP A 230 -5.45 18.94 -26.55
N LYS A 231 -5.71 18.94 -27.86
CA LYS A 231 -6.96 18.48 -28.46
C LYS A 231 -6.67 17.48 -29.57
N LYS A 232 -7.56 16.49 -29.72
CA LYS A 232 -7.53 15.49 -30.79
C LYS A 232 -7.78 16.14 -32.16
N CYS A 233 -6.97 15.81 -33.15
CA CYS A 233 -7.24 16.12 -34.56
C CYS A 233 -8.49 15.34 -35.05
N ASN A 234 -9.30 15.96 -35.92
CA ASN A 234 -10.45 15.30 -36.52
C ASN A 234 -10.04 14.32 -37.63
N GLY A 235 -8.88 14.56 -38.24
CA GLY A 235 -8.32 13.74 -39.30
C GLY A 235 -7.09 14.40 -39.93
N PRO A 236 -6.57 13.82 -41.03
CA PRO A 236 -5.41 14.33 -41.75
C PRO A 236 -5.61 15.78 -42.20
N GLY A 237 -4.74 16.69 -41.77
CA GLY A 237 -4.80 18.12 -42.07
C GLY A 237 -5.94 18.89 -41.40
N ASP A 238 -6.72 18.25 -40.53
CA ASP A 238 -7.89 18.87 -39.90
C ASP A 238 -7.76 18.95 -38.36
N PRO A 239 -7.20 20.04 -37.83
CA PRO A 239 -7.26 20.36 -36.40
C PRO A 239 -8.66 20.77 -35.92
N GLY A 240 -9.68 20.87 -36.79
CA GLY A 240 -11.05 21.23 -36.41
C GLY A 240 -11.26 22.70 -36.02
N VAL A 241 -10.18 23.48 -35.93
CA VAL A 241 -10.16 24.94 -35.75
C VAL A 241 -8.98 25.50 -36.52
N ALA A 242 -9.04 26.76 -36.96
CA ALA A 242 -7.88 27.44 -37.52
C ALA A 242 -6.80 27.58 -36.42
N VAL A 243 -5.75 26.78 -36.50
CA VAL A 243 -4.59 26.89 -35.61
C VAL A 243 -3.74 28.04 -36.14
N THR A 244 -3.54 29.08 -35.33
CA THR A 244 -2.68 30.21 -35.71
C THR A 244 -1.22 29.78 -35.64
N GLY A 245 -0.62 29.50 -36.78
CA GLY A 245 0.76 29.08 -36.94
C GLY A 245 0.86 27.96 -37.96
N ASP A 246 1.89 28.00 -38.80
CA ASP A 246 2.22 27.02 -39.86
C ASP A 246 2.74 25.69 -39.25
N GLY A 247 2.11 25.25 -38.16
CA GLY A 247 2.73 24.40 -37.15
C GLY A 247 2.82 22.92 -37.51
N GLY A 248 2.43 22.48 -38.70
CA GLY A 248 2.58 21.08 -39.12
C GLY A 248 1.81 20.04 -38.29
N TYR A 249 0.89 20.45 -37.41
CA TYR A 249 0.02 19.55 -36.65
C TYR A 249 -1.01 18.87 -37.55
N CYS A 250 -1.50 17.70 -37.13
CA CYS A 250 -2.44 16.89 -37.90
C CYS A 250 -1.88 16.58 -39.30
N GLY A 251 -0.79 15.81 -39.35
CA GLY A 251 -0.10 15.45 -40.58
C GLY A 251 -1.03 14.91 -41.67
N THR A 252 -0.83 15.36 -42.92
CA THR A 252 -1.66 14.95 -44.06
C THR A 252 -1.26 13.58 -44.63
N THR A 253 -0.07 13.09 -44.29
CA THR A 253 0.44 11.79 -44.73
C THR A 253 0.10 10.72 -43.70
N VAL A 254 -0.97 9.98 -43.94
CA VAL A 254 -1.20 8.70 -43.25
C VAL A 254 -0.09 7.72 -43.63
N ALA A 255 0.80 7.39 -42.69
CA ALA A 255 1.68 6.24 -42.88
C ALA A 255 0.83 4.95 -42.92
N SER A 256 1.42 3.85 -43.42
CA SER A 256 0.71 2.62 -43.80
C SER A 256 -0.33 2.13 -42.78
N ALA A 257 -1.39 1.49 -43.28
CA ALA A 257 -2.55 0.94 -42.56
C ALA A 257 -2.25 -0.22 -41.58
N ASP A 258 -1.17 -0.12 -40.82
CA ASP A 258 -0.95 -0.91 -39.63
C ASP A 258 -1.08 -0.02 -38.39
N SER A 259 -1.29 -0.63 -37.23
CA SER A 259 -1.41 0.08 -35.95
C SER A 259 -0.14 0.85 -35.53
N ARG A 260 0.89 0.89 -36.38
CA ARG A 260 2.19 1.56 -36.18
C ARG A 260 2.38 2.76 -37.11
N GLY A 261 1.69 2.79 -38.25
CA GLY A 261 1.71 3.88 -39.23
C GLY A 261 0.44 4.71 -39.27
N GLU A 262 -0.70 4.18 -38.80
CA GLU A 262 -1.92 4.98 -38.68
C GLU A 262 -1.74 6.07 -37.59
N GLN A 263 -2.25 7.27 -37.89
CA GLN A 263 -2.10 8.46 -37.04
C GLN A 263 -3.42 8.89 -36.38
N TYR A 264 -4.55 8.34 -36.82
CA TYR A 264 -5.89 8.81 -36.47
C TYR A 264 -6.80 7.66 -36.07
N ASP A 265 -7.42 7.79 -34.89
CA ASP A 265 -8.31 6.80 -34.26
C ASP A 265 -7.77 5.37 -34.16
N VAL A 266 -6.47 5.23 -33.94
CA VAL A 266 -5.80 3.93 -33.86
C VAL A 266 -6.11 3.25 -32.53
N VAL A 267 -6.75 2.10 -32.59
CA VAL A 267 -6.93 1.23 -31.42
C VAL A 267 -5.63 0.46 -31.19
N ALA A 268 -4.98 0.73 -30.06
CA ALA A 268 -3.77 0.06 -29.67
C ALA A 268 -4.06 -1.43 -29.38
N LYS A 269 -3.34 -2.31 -30.08
CA LYS A 269 -3.47 -3.76 -29.95
C LYS A 269 -2.92 -4.23 -28.61
N LYS A 270 -3.52 -5.29 -28.05
CA LYS A 270 -3.04 -5.95 -26.84
C LYS A 270 -1.89 -6.90 -27.15
N TRP A 271 -1.12 -7.31 -26.14
CA TRP A 271 -0.04 -8.30 -26.30
C TRP A 271 -0.52 -9.60 -26.95
N GLY A 272 -1.76 -10.04 -26.65
CA GLY A 272 -2.37 -11.22 -27.27
C GLY A 272 -2.59 -11.10 -28.79
N ASP A 273 -2.71 -9.86 -29.29
CA ASP A 273 -2.94 -9.54 -30.70
C ASP A 273 -1.67 -8.99 -31.39
N GLY A 274 -0.49 -9.19 -30.77
CA GLY A 274 0.79 -8.71 -31.27
C GLY A 274 1.02 -7.20 -31.13
N GLY A 275 0.25 -6.53 -30.26
CA GLY A 275 0.44 -5.13 -29.92
C GLY A 275 1.28 -4.90 -28.66
N ASP A 276 1.27 -3.65 -28.18
CA ASP A 276 2.11 -3.18 -27.08
C ASP A 276 1.33 -2.97 -25.77
N VAL A 277 -0.01 -3.08 -25.79
CA VAL A 277 -0.84 -2.90 -24.59
C VAL A 277 -0.87 -4.20 -23.77
N PRO A 278 -0.43 -4.20 -22.50
CA PRO A 278 -0.49 -5.39 -21.67
C PRO A 278 -1.94 -5.79 -21.37
N PHE A 279 -2.22 -7.10 -21.40
CA PHE A 279 -3.45 -7.67 -20.84
C PHE A 279 -3.25 -8.17 -19.40
N LEU A 280 -2.00 -8.33 -18.94
CA LEU A 280 -1.65 -8.64 -17.56
C LEU A 280 -0.89 -7.47 -16.95
N TRP A 281 -1.28 -7.07 -15.74
CA TRP A 281 -0.72 -5.91 -15.07
C TRP A 281 -0.29 -6.26 -13.64
N PRO A 282 0.99 -6.11 -13.30
CA PRO A 282 1.43 -6.30 -11.93
C PRO A 282 0.91 -5.17 -11.03
N TRP A 283 0.49 -5.53 -9.83
CA TRP A 283 0.17 -4.60 -8.77
C TRP A 283 1.23 -4.68 -7.69
N LEU A 284 1.85 -3.55 -7.36
CA LEU A 284 2.84 -3.43 -6.30
C LEU A 284 2.43 -2.29 -5.38
N ALA A 285 2.45 -2.54 -4.07
CA ALA A 285 2.17 -1.56 -3.03
C ALA A 285 3.33 -1.58 -2.01
N LEU A 286 4.35 -0.76 -2.27
CA LEU A 286 5.64 -0.74 -1.58
C LEU A 286 6.15 0.71 -1.37
N PRO A 287 6.20 1.22 -0.13
CA PRO A 287 5.57 0.67 1.07
C PRO A 287 4.05 0.87 1.02
N GLN A 288 3.31 0.03 1.73
CA GLN A 288 1.95 0.31 2.14
C GLN A 288 1.96 0.76 3.59
N ILE A 289 1.33 1.89 3.89
CA ILE A 289 1.17 2.46 5.23
C ILE A 289 -0.32 2.67 5.44
N GLY A 290 -0.84 2.36 6.61
CA GLY A 290 -2.25 2.58 6.92
C GLY A 290 -2.49 2.92 8.37
N VAL A 291 -3.65 3.49 8.63
CA VAL A 291 -4.21 3.63 9.97
C VAL A 291 -5.41 2.72 10.05
N ARG A 292 -5.38 1.81 11.02
CA ARG A 292 -6.48 0.89 11.33
C ARG A 292 -7.25 1.42 12.52
N ILE A 293 -8.57 1.43 12.41
CA ILE A 293 -9.47 1.80 13.50
C ILE A 293 -10.41 0.63 13.75
N LYS A 294 -10.48 0.17 15.01
CA LYS A 294 -11.33 -0.96 15.44
C LYS A 294 -12.28 -0.50 16.54
N PRO A 295 -13.48 0.02 16.20
CA PRO A 295 -14.42 0.53 17.20
C PRO A 295 -14.98 -0.57 18.11
N VAL A 296 -15.20 -1.76 17.55
CA VAL A 296 -15.70 -2.97 18.22
C VAL A 296 -15.00 -4.20 17.68
N LYS A 297 -15.06 -5.33 18.40
CA LYS A 297 -14.41 -6.59 17.99
C LYS A 297 -14.70 -7.00 16.54
N GLN A 298 -15.93 -6.77 16.08
CA GLN A 298 -16.46 -7.21 14.79
C GLN A 298 -16.28 -6.16 13.67
N MET A 299 -15.68 -5.00 13.90
CA MET A 299 -15.60 -3.95 12.87
C MET A 299 -14.19 -3.41 12.75
N GLN A 300 -13.66 -3.45 11.52
CA GLN A 300 -12.37 -2.88 11.17
C GLN A 300 -12.54 -1.84 10.06
N LEU A 301 -12.01 -0.65 10.30
CA LEU A 301 -11.83 0.39 9.29
C LEU A 301 -10.34 0.54 9.01
N ARG A 302 -10.00 0.82 7.76
CA ARG A 302 -8.62 1.12 7.36
C ARG A 302 -8.62 2.33 6.43
N ALA A 303 -7.62 3.19 6.59
CA ALA A 303 -7.23 4.17 5.60
C ALA A 303 -5.77 3.89 5.23
N ASN A 304 -5.46 3.72 3.95
CA ASN A 304 -4.15 3.28 3.50
C ASN A 304 -3.60 4.16 2.38
N LEU A 305 -2.28 4.30 2.37
CA LEU A 305 -1.48 4.91 1.33
C LEU A 305 -0.46 3.88 0.87
N SER A 306 -0.27 3.73 -0.44
CA SER A 306 0.86 2.95 -0.95
C SER A 306 1.50 3.58 -2.17
N ILE A 307 2.76 3.23 -2.40
CA ILE A 307 3.51 3.62 -3.60
C ILE A 307 3.66 2.38 -4.48
N GLY A 308 3.44 2.53 -5.77
CA GLY A 308 3.63 1.49 -6.78
C GLY A 308 4.06 2.15 -8.07
N LEU A 309 3.36 1.83 -9.16
CA LEU A 309 3.49 2.59 -10.40
C LEU A 309 2.95 4.03 -10.28
N GLY A 310 2.15 4.31 -9.25
CA GLY A 310 1.71 5.63 -8.82
C GLY A 310 1.44 5.64 -7.32
N PHE A 311 0.71 6.64 -6.83
CA PHE A 311 0.22 6.67 -5.45
C PHE A 311 -1.16 6.05 -5.37
N TYR A 312 -1.40 5.19 -4.38
CA TYR A 312 -2.73 4.66 -4.11
C TYR A 312 -3.21 5.19 -2.76
N LEU A 313 -4.38 5.79 -2.74
CA LEU A 313 -5.07 6.23 -1.54
C LEU A 313 -6.35 5.40 -1.39
N GLY A 314 -6.44 4.57 -0.36
CA GLY A 314 -7.54 3.65 -0.15
C GLY A 314 -8.17 3.78 1.22
N ALA A 315 -9.39 3.27 1.33
CA ALA A 315 -10.06 3.00 2.57
C ALA A 315 -10.83 1.68 2.48
N SER A 316 -10.98 1.00 3.60
CA SER A 316 -11.81 -0.21 3.70
C SER A 316 -12.64 -0.25 4.97
N ALA A 317 -13.73 -1.00 4.89
CA ALA A 317 -14.62 -1.31 6.01
C ALA A 317 -14.96 -2.80 5.97
N SER A 318 -14.67 -3.49 7.07
CA SER A 318 -14.68 -4.94 7.14
C SER A 318 -15.33 -5.42 8.44
N TYR A 319 -16.10 -6.51 8.33
CA TYR A 319 -16.78 -7.15 9.43
C TYR A 319 -16.04 -8.43 9.85
N GLY A 320 -15.81 -8.58 11.16
CA GLY A 320 -15.13 -9.71 11.77
C GLY A 320 -16.10 -10.78 12.27
N PHE A 321 -15.77 -12.04 12.07
CA PHE A 321 -16.61 -13.20 12.41
C PHE A 321 -15.79 -14.35 12.99
#